data_AF-A0A450VWV2-F1
#
_entry.id   AF-A0A450VWV2-F1
#
_cell.length_a   1.000
_cell.length_b   1.000
_cell.length_c   1.000
_cell.angle_alpha   90.00
_cell.angle_beta   90.00
_cell.angle_gamma   90.00
#
_symmetry.space_group_name_H-M   'P 1'
#
loop_
_entity.id
_entity.type
_entity.pdbx_description
1 polymer ?
#
loop_
_entity_poly.entity_id
_entity_poly.type
_entity_poly.pdbx_seq_one_letter_code
_entity_poly.pdbx_strand_id
1 'polypeptide(L)'
;YSTMDGSSVEMKEIGPLPNGVTDKERPGDLYDWKDGDWAPNRHRIFQAKLAEINSQLKHRLEKGGFEALDTWHSSSQRASTQIIAMRQSIRRDNFQGEDWITLLGENIMLKKEDVEELYRTGAQRTREIYTAFTVHKARILSKNFKTEDLFSYDISREWPMSFTEYLESEKQALALTGSNEED
;
A
#
# COMPACT_ATOMS: atom_id res chain seq x y z
N TYR A 1 0.02 -9.77 35.11
CA TYR A 1 -0.14 -8.70 34.11
C TYR A 1 -1.20 -7.71 34.56
N SER A 2 -0.96 -6.41 34.35
CA SER A 2 -1.96 -5.35 34.56
C SER A 2 -3.09 -5.51 33.53
N THR A 3 -4.34 -5.46 33.98
CA THR A 3 -5.52 -5.52 33.08
C THR A 3 -5.75 -4.22 32.32
N MET A 4 -5.04 -3.15 32.65
CA MET A 4 -5.18 -1.85 31.97
C MET A 4 -4.39 -1.78 30.66
N ASP A 5 -3.19 -2.36 30.65
CA ASP A 5 -2.23 -2.21 29.56
C ASP A 5 -1.50 -3.51 29.20
N GLY A 6 -1.62 -4.56 30.00
CA GLY A 6 -0.93 -5.84 29.80
C GLY A 6 0.50 -5.89 30.36
N SER A 7 0.97 -4.83 31.02
CA SER A 7 2.34 -4.79 31.55
C SER A 7 2.58 -5.86 32.64
N SER A 8 3.82 -6.36 32.73
CA SER A 8 4.19 -7.34 33.76
C SER A 8 4.11 -6.73 35.16
N VAL A 9 3.53 -7.44 36.12
CA VAL A 9 3.42 -7.03 37.52
C VAL A 9 4.04 -8.11 38.39
N GLU A 10 5.03 -7.75 39.20
CA GLU A 10 5.62 -8.65 40.18
C GLU A 10 4.80 -8.65 41.48
N MET A 11 4.48 -9.84 41.98
CA MET A 11 3.79 -10.02 43.26
C MET A 11 4.74 -10.56 44.31
N LYS A 12 4.78 -9.91 45.48
CA LYS A 12 5.65 -10.27 46.61
C LYS A 12 4.97 -11.16 47.65
N GLU A 13 3.64 -11.26 47.62
CA GLU A 13 2.84 -12.02 48.59
C GLU A 13 2.03 -13.11 47.89
N ILE A 14 1.92 -14.28 48.53
CA ILE A 14 1.15 -15.42 48.03
C ILE A 14 -0.31 -15.25 48.46
N GLY A 15 -1.22 -15.15 47.49
CA GLY A 15 -2.65 -14.94 47.72
C GLY A 15 -3.44 -14.84 46.41
N PRO A 16 -4.75 -14.57 46.47
CA PRO A 16 -5.55 -14.29 45.28
C PRO A 16 -5.01 -13.07 44.53
N LEU A 17 -5.15 -13.06 43.20
CA LEU A 17 -4.72 -11.93 42.38
C LEU A 17 -5.44 -10.65 42.80
N PRO A 18 -4.71 -9.53 42.96
CA PRO A 18 -5.32 -8.25 43.30
C PRO A 18 -6.18 -7.72 42.14
N ASN A 19 -7.15 -6.87 42.46
CA ASN A 19 -7.98 -6.23 41.45
C ASN A 19 -7.13 -5.47 40.44
N GLY A 20 -7.47 -5.60 39.15
CA GLY A 20 -6.71 -4.98 38.07
C GLY A 20 -5.48 -5.76 37.63
N VAL A 21 -5.28 -6.99 38.14
CA VAL A 21 -4.21 -7.90 37.73
C VAL A 21 -4.80 -9.23 37.27
N THR A 22 -4.21 -9.78 36.21
CA THR A 22 -4.53 -11.10 35.66
C THR A 22 -3.24 -11.91 35.45
N ASP A 23 -3.34 -13.22 35.50
CA ASP A 23 -2.31 -14.17 35.07
C ASP A 23 -2.26 -14.34 33.54
N LYS A 24 -3.28 -13.87 32.81
CA LYS A 24 -3.34 -13.95 31.34
C LYS A 24 -2.51 -12.86 30.69
N GLU A 25 -1.55 -13.26 29.87
CA GLU A 25 -0.78 -12.33 29.03
C GLU A 25 -1.69 -11.65 27.99
N ARG A 26 -1.45 -10.36 27.74
CA ARG A 26 -2.22 -9.60 26.76
C ARG A 26 -1.83 -10.06 25.35
N PRO A 27 -2.78 -10.52 24.50
CA PRO A 27 -2.45 -11.01 23.15
C PRO A 27 -1.86 -9.94 22.23
N GLY A 28 -2.16 -8.66 22.48
CA GLY A 28 -1.58 -7.53 21.78
C GLY A 28 -2.32 -6.22 22.04
N ASP A 29 -1.84 -5.13 21.43
CA ASP A 29 -2.31 -3.76 21.68
C ASP A 29 -3.77 -3.48 21.25
N LEU A 30 -4.32 -4.38 20.45
CA LEU A 30 -5.69 -4.32 19.94
C LEU A 30 -6.72 -4.96 20.88
N TYR A 31 -6.30 -5.48 22.03
CA TYR A 31 -7.17 -6.13 23.01
C TYR A 31 -7.35 -5.26 24.26
N ASP A 32 -8.55 -5.28 24.83
CA ASP A 32 -8.87 -4.67 26.12
C ASP A 32 -9.37 -5.75 27.09
N TRP A 33 -9.13 -5.56 28.38
CA TRP A 33 -9.66 -6.45 29.41
C TRP A 33 -11.16 -6.21 29.63
N LYS A 34 -11.99 -7.23 29.40
CA LYS A 34 -13.44 -7.20 29.59
C LYS A 34 -13.94 -8.55 30.08
N ASP A 35 -14.88 -8.53 31.02
CA ASP A 35 -15.57 -9.74 31.52
C ASP A 35 -14.62 -10.88 31.96
N GLY A 36 -13.45 -10.54 32.51
CA GLY A 36 -12.45 -11.51 32.96
C GLY A 36 -11.57 -12.11 31.87
N ASP A 37 -11.57 -11.52 30.66
CA ASP A 37 -10.69 -11.93 29.58
C ASP A 37 -10.21 -10.78 28.69
N TRP A 38 -9.20 -11.05 27.87
CA TRP A 38 -8.77 -10.14 26.82
C TRP A 38 -9.71 -10.24 25.61
N ALA A 39 -10.49 -9.19 25.38
CA ALA A 39 -11.42 -9.10 24.26
C ALA A 39 -10.90 -8.14 23.17
N PRO A 40 -11.05 -8.48 21.87
CA PRO A 40 -10.68 -7.58 20.78
C PRO A 40 -11.40 -6.23 20.86
N ASN A 41 -10.66 -5.12 20.80
CA ASN A 41 -11.23 -3.78 20.66
C ASN A 41 -11.53 -3.49 19.18
N ARG A 42 -12.79 -3.70 18.78
CA ARG A 42 -13.26 -3.48 17.41
C ARG A 42 -12.90 -2.12 16.84
N HIS A 43 -12.95 -1.05 17.65
CA HIS A 43 -12.63 0.29 17.19
C HIS A 43 -11.13 0.43 16.86
N ARG A 44 -10.24 -0.04 17.75
CA ARG A 44 -8.79 0.00 17.50
C ARG A 44 -8.40 -0.87 16.31
N ILE A 45 -8.98 -2.05 16.17
CA ILE A 45 -8.74 -2.94 15.02
C ILE A 45 -9.12 -2.26 13.72
N PHE A 46 -10.31 -1.65 13.68
CA PHE A 46 -10.77 -0.90 12.52
C PHE A 46 -9.82 0.26 12.17
N GLN A 47 -9.42 1.07 13.17
CA GLN A 47 -8.49 2.18 12.95
C GLN A 47 -7.12 1.72 12.45
N ALA A 48 -6.58 0.64 13.03
CA ALA A 48 -5.33 0.05 12.59
C ALA A 48 -5.42 -0.39 11.11
N LYS A 49 -6.49 -1.09 10.73
CA LYS A 49 -6.68 -1.52 9.33
C LYS A 49 -6.86 -0.35 8.36
N LEU A 50 -7.59 0.67 8.77
CA LEU A 50 -7.76 1.88 7.95
C LEU A 50 -6.42 2.62 7.76
N ALA A 51 -5.59 2.69 8.80
CA ALA A 51 -4.24 3.26 8.72
C ALA A 51 -3.35 2.44 7.77
N GLU A 52 -3.43 1.11 7.81
CA GLU A 52 -2.72 0.20 6.91
C GLU A 52 -3.10 0.45 5.43
N ILE A 53 -4.40 0.53 5.12
CA ILE A 53 -4.90 0.81 3.75
C ILE A 53 -4.45 2.20 3.28
N ASN A 54 -4.48 3.22 4.15
CA ASN A 54 -3.98 4.56 3.81
C ASN A 54 -2.46 4.57 3.56
N SER A 55 -1.71 3.79 4.34
CA SER A 55 -0.26 3.62 4.13
C SER A 55 0.02 2.99 2.76
N GLN A 56 -0.74 1.96 2.39
CA GLN A 56 -0.66 1.36 1.05
C GLN A 56 -1.02 2.35 -0.05
N LEU A 57 -2.11 3.12 0.09
CA LEU A 57 -2.47 4.16 -0.88
C LEU A 57 -1.31 5.14 -1.10
N LYS A 58 -0.74 5.66 -0.01
CA LYS A 58 0.39 6.61 -0.06
C LYS A 58 1.59 5.97 -0.76
N HIS A 59 1.95 4.75 -0.37
CA HIS A 59 3.04 4.01 -0.99
C HIS A 59 2.83 3.82 -2.50
N ARG A 60 1.64 3.41 -2.93
CA ARG A 60 1.30 3.19 -4.34
C ARG A 60 1.34 4.49 -5.15
N LEU A 61 0.94 5.62 -4.58
CA LEU A 61 1.03 6.91 -5.27
C LEU A 61 2.48 7.43 -5.35
N GLU A 62 3.27 7.24 -4.30
CA GLU A 62 4.65 7.75 -4.22
C GLU A 62 5.67 6.88 -4.96
N LYS A 63 5.50 5.56 -4.90
CA LYS A 63 6.46 4.55 -5.40
C LYS A 63 5.88 3.66 -6.50
N GLY A 64 4.61 3.84 -6.85
CA GLY A 64 4.01 3.16 -7.99
C GLY A 64 4.50 3.69 -9.32
N GLY A 65 3.97 3.05 -10.36
CA GLY A 65 4.20 3.43 -11.74
C GLY A 65 3.10 2.91 -12.65
N PHE A 66 3.25 3.20 -13.92
CA PHE A 66 2.44 2.67 -15.00
C PHE A 66 3.32 2.38 -16.20
N GLU A 67 2.94 1.36 -16.96
CA GLU A 67 3.61 1.01 -18.21
C GLU A 67 2.95 1.75 -19.38
N ALA A 68 3.75 2.33 -20.25
CA ALA A 68 3.33 2.97 -21.49
C ALA A 68 4.51 3.00 -22.45
N LEU A 69 4.24 2.73 -23.73
CA LEU A 69 5.28 2.66 -24.77
C LEU A 69 6.34 1.61 -24.41
N ASP A 70 5.88 0.44 -23.96
CA ASP A 70 6.72 -0.69 -23.51
C ASP A 70 7.74 -0.32 -22.43
N THR A 71 7.47 0.76 -21.69
CA THR A 71 8.39 1.31 -20.69
C THR A 71 7.65 1.72 -19.42
N TRP A 72 8.30 1.60 -18.27
CA TRP A 72 7.74 2.01 -16.98
C TRP A 72 8.00 3.48 -16.64
N HIS A 73 6.95 4.14 -16.15
CA HIS A 73 6.94 5.54 -15.75
C HIS A 73 6.44 5.70 -14.31
N SER A 74 6.94 6.72 -13.61
CA SER A 74 6.59 6.97 -12.20
C SER A 74 5.18 7.57 -12.06
N SER A 75 4.42 7.11 -11.06
CA SER A 75 3.16 7.75 -10.66
C SER A 75 3.32 8.87 -9.63
N SER A 76 4.55 9.23 -9.26
CA SER A 76 4.80 10.25 -8.24
C SER A 76 4.21 11.61 -8.62
N GLN A 77 3.95 12.47 -7.63
CA GLN A 77 3.44 13.82 -7.87
C GLN A 77 4.38 14.64 -8.78
N ARG A 78 5.70 14.47 -8.64
CA ARG A 78 6.69 15.13 -9.49
C ARG A 78 6.55 14.68 -10.95
N ALA A 79 6.52 13.37 -11.20
CA ALA A 79 6.35 12.83 -12.54
C ALA A 79 5.00 13.24 -13.16
N SER A 80 3.93 13.17 -12.37
CA SER A 80 2.60 13.65 -12.77
C SER A 80 2.60 15.13 -13.17
N THR A 81 3.29 15.97 -12.40
CA THR A 81 3.42 17.41 -12.68
C THR A 81 4.20 17.65 -13.97
N GLN A 82 5.29 16.90 -14.19
CA GLN A 82 6.09 16.97 -15.42
C GLN A 82 5.25 16.59 -16.64
N ILE A 83 4.52 15.47 -16.60
CA ILE A 83 3.64 15.04 -17.70
C ILE A 83 2.55 16.08 -17.97
N ILE A 84 1.94 16.67 -16.93
CA ILE A 84 0.94 17.74 -17.08
C ILE A 84 1.55 18.98 -17.74
N ALA A 85 2.73 19.42 -17.29
CA ALA A 85 3.43 20.57 -17.84
C ALA A 85 3.76 20.35 -19.32
N MET A 86 4.25 19.17 -19.68
CA MET A 86 4.56 18.79 -21.06
C MET A 86 3.32 18.77 -21.94
N ARG A 87 2.22 18.20 -21.45
CA ARG A 87 0.92 18.26 -22.14
C ARG A 87 0.43 19.69 -22.36
N GLN A 88 0.72 20.62 -21.43
CA GLN A 88 0.42 22.04 -21.63
C GLN A 88 1.34 22.69 -22.65
N SER A 89 2.64 22.34 -22.67
CA SER A 89 3.60 22.82 -23.67
C SER A 89 3.25 22.36 -25.09
N ILE A 90 2.75 21.13 -25.24
CA ILE A 90 2.20 20.62 -26.52
C ILE A 90 1.10 21.53 -27.06
N ARG A 91 0.18 21.99 -26.19
CA ARG A 91 -0.92 22.89 -26.59
C ARG A 91 -0.43 24.28 -26.99
N ARG A 92 0.82 24.62 -26.68
CA ARG A 92 1.48 25.89 -26.99
C ARG A 92 2.52 25.74 -28.11
N ASP A 93 2.57 24.59 -28.78
CA ASP A 93 3.51 24.24 -29.84
C ASP A 93 5.01 24.36 -29.46
N ASN A 94 5.34 24.27 -28.17
CA ASN A 94 6.68 24.49 -27.61
C ASN A 94 7.25 23.24 -26.92
N PHE A 95 6.95 22.04 -27.44
CA PHE A 95 7.26 20.77 -26.79
C PHE A 95 8.53 20.07 -27.32
N GLN A 96 9.09 20.52 -28.43
CA GLN A 96 10.15 19.79 -29.12
C GLN A 96 11.53 19.96 -28.44
N GLY A 97 12.29 18.85 -28.35
CA GLY A 97 13.72 18.85 -28.02
C GLY A 97 14.10 18.57 -26.56
N GLU A 98 13.17 18.03 -25.75
CA GLU A 98 13.50 17.61 -24.38
C GLU A 98 13.75 16.09 -24.29
N ASP A 99 14.91 15.71 -23.77
CA ASP A 99 15.24 14.33 -23.43
C ASP A 99 14.50 13.91 -22.15
N TRP A 100 13.85 12.75 -22.21
CA TRP A 100 13.18 12.15 -21.05
C TRP A 100 13.96 10.95 -20.55
N ILE A 101 14.00 10.80 -19.23
CA ILE A 101 14.60 9.64 -18.58
C ILE A 101 13.48 8.76 -18.02
N THR A 102 13.45 7.51 -18.45
CA THR A 102 12.49 6.50 -17.97
C THR A 102 12.84 6.05 -16.55
N LEU A 103 11.96 5.28 -15.89
CA LEU A 103 12.31 4.73 -14.57
C LEU A 103 13.49 3.76 -14.60
N LEU A 104 13.80 3.21 -15.78
CA LEU A 104 14.95 2.33 -16.01
C LEU A 104 16.22 3.12 -16.38
N GLY A 105 16.14 4.45 -16.44
CA GLY A 105 17.28 5.31 -16.75
C GLY A 105 17.52 5.52 -18.25
N GLU A 106 16.60 5.11 -19.10
CA GLU A 106 16.75 5.21 -20.56
C GLU A 106 16.37 6.61 -21.04
N ASN A 107 17.18 7.16 -21.94
CA ASN A 107 16.86 8.43 -22.59
C ASN A 107 15.92 8.18 -23.79
N ILE A 108 14.77 8.83 -23.79
CA ILE A 108 13.80 8.77 -24.87
C ILE A 108 13.43 10.18 -25.32
N MET A 109 13.32 10.40 -26.62
CA MET A 109 12.69 11.60 -27.17
C MET A 109 11.22 11.30 -27.44
N LEU A 110 10.34 12.00 -26.73
CA LEU A 110 8.91 11.83 -26.85
C LEU A 110 8.34 12.68 -27.99
N LYS A 111 7.43 12.11 -28.77
CA LYS A 111 6.54 12.83 -29.67
C LYS A 111 5.32 13.34 -28.91
N LYS A 112 4.52 14.18 -29.57
CA LYS A 112 3.29 14.71 -29.00
C LYS A 112 2.34 13.60 -28.58
N GLU A 113 2.17 12.61 -29.45
CA GLU A 113 1.26 11.48 -29.27
C GLU A 113 1.69 10.62 -28.06
N ASP A 114 3.00 10.44 -27.89
CA ASP A 114 3.59 9.69 -26.79
C ASP A 114 3.25 10.33 -25.43
N VAL A 115 3.31 11.66 -25.32
CA VAL A 115 2.94 12.36 -24.07
C VAL A 115 1.45 12.30 -23.80
N GLU A 116 0.61 12.35 -24.83
CA GLU A 116 -0.83 12.19 -24.67
C GLU A 116 -1.18 10.79 -24.16
N GLU A 117 -0.51 9.77 -24.68
CA GLU A 117 -0.59 8.39 -24.20
C GLU A 117 -0.13 8.26 -22.75
N LEU A 118 1.07 8.77 -22.42
CA LEU A 118 1.60 8.75 -21.05
C LEU A 118 0.64 9.41 -20.06
N TYR A 119 0.09 10.57 -20.41
CA TYR A 119 -0.87 11.27 -19.57
C TYR A 119 -2.14 10.45 -19.35
N ARG A 120 -2.70 9.87 -20.42
CA ARG A 120 -3.90 9.03 -20.35
C ARG A 120 -3.66 7.82 -19.46
N THR A 121 -2.57 7.09 -19.67
CA THR A 121 -2.25 5.88 -18.93
C THR A 121 -1.94 6.17 -17.46
N GLY A 122 -1.16 7.21 -17.17
CA GLY A 122 -0.92 7.65 -15.79
C GLY A 122 -2.20 8.10 -15.06
N ALA A 123 -3.08 8.82 -15.75
CA ALA A 123 -4.38 9.22 -15.21
C ALA A 123 -5.29 8.00 -14.95
N GLN A 124 -5.32 7.03 -15.87
CA GLN A 124 -6.04 5.78 -15.68
C GLN A 124 -5.49 5.01 -14.47
N ARG A 125 -4.17 4.85 -14.37
CA ARG A 125 -3.54 4.15 -13.24
C ARG A 125 -3.89 4.78 -11.90
N THR A 126 -3.83 6.11 -11.84
CA THR A 126 -4.21 6.85 -10.64
C THR A 126 -5.67 6.56 -10.24
N ARG A 127 -6.59 6.53 -11.21
CA ARG A 127 -8.00 6.18 -10.96
C ARG A 127 -8.16 4.75 -10.45
N GLU A 128 -7.43 3.78 -11.00
CA GLU A 128 -7.46 2.38 -10.54
C GLU A 128 -7.02 2.28 -9.08
N ILE A 129 -5.92 2.95 -8.71
CA ILE A 129 -5.41 3.01 -7.32
C ILE A 129 -6.48 3.58 -6.38
N TYR A 130 -7.11 4.70 -6.74
CA TYR A 130 -8.18 5.29 -5.91
C TYR A 130 -9.46 4.44 -5.87
N THR A 131 -9.75 3.70 -6.93
CA THR A 131 -10.87 2.77 -6.99
C THR A 131 -10.64 1.61 -6.01
N ALA A 132 -9.45 0.98 -6.06
CA ALA A 132 -9.07 -0.08 -5.13
C ALA A 132 -9.13 0.41 -3.67
N PHE A 133 -8.61 1.61 -3.39
CA PHE A 133 -8.72 2.24 -2.07
C PHE A 133 -10.17 2.33 -1.58
N THR A 134 -11.06 2.80 -2.45
CA THR A 134 -12.48 2.99 -2.12
C THR A 134 -13.18 1.64 -1.90
N VAL A 135 -12.86 0.63 -2.70
CA VAL A 135 -13.37 -0.75 -2.53
C VAL A 135 -12.91 -1.32 -1.18
N HIS A 136 -11.62 -1.23 -0.85
CA HIS A 136 -11.12 -1.74 0.42
C HIS A 136 -11.78 -1.05 1.62
N LYS A 137 -11.89 0.28 1.57
CA LYS A 137 -12.56 1.08 2.62
C LYS A 137 -14.03 0.71 2.76
N ALA A 138 -14.75 0.58 1.64
CA ALA A 138 -16.17 0.22 1.63
C ALA A 138 -16.40 -1.18 2.21
N ARG A 139 -15.52 -2.14 1.91
CA ARG A 139 -15.62 -3.51 2.41
C ARG A 139 -15.52 -3.57 3.93
N ILE A 140 -14.49 -2.93 4.52
CA ILE A 140 -14.31 -2.92 5.99
C ILE A 140 -15.36 -2.08 6.73
N LEU A 141 -15.96 -1.09 6.07
CA LEU A 141 -17.05 -0.28 6.61
C LEU A 141 -18.43 -0.92 6.42
N SER A 142 -18.52 -2.02 5.68
CA SER A 142 -19.80 -2.66 5.42
C SER A 142 -20.42 -3.18 6.72
N LYS A 143 -21.74 -3.01 6.87
CA LYS A 143 -22.45 -3.40 8.11
C LYS A 143 -22.33 -4.90 8.43
N ASN A 144 -22.00 -5.72 7.44
CA ASN A 144 -21.86 -7.17 7.57
C ASN A 144 -20.41 -7.60 7.79
N PHE A 145 -19.43 -6.69 7.76
CA PHE A 145 -18.03 -7.04 7.97
C PHE A 145 -17.79 -7.37 9.46
N LYS A 146 -17.43 -8.61 9.74
CA LYS A 146 -17.15 -9.08 11.09
C LYS A 146 -15.74 -8.69 11.52
N THR A 147 -15.54 -8.51 12.83
CA THR A 147 -14.23 -8.12 13.37
C THR A 147 -13.20 -9.24 13.20
N GLU A 148 -13.67 -10.48 13.24
CA GLU A 148 -12.84 -11.67 13.05
C GLU A 148 -12.28 -11.72 11.62
N ASP A 149 -13.09 -11.33 10.63
CA ASP A 149 -12.69 -11.28 9.21
C ASP A 149 -11.67 -10.15 8.94
N LEU A 150 -11.62 -9.12 9.79
CA LEU A 150 -10.66 -8.01 9.66
C LEU A 150 -9.22 -8.47 9.85
N PHE A 151 -8.99 -9.51 10.66
CA PHE A 151 -7.66 -10.06 10.93
C PHE A 151 -7.10 -10.85 9.75
N SER A 152 -7.95 -11.56 9.01
CA SER A 152 -7.56 -12.32 7.81
C SER A 152 -7.72 -11.51 6.53
N TYR A 153 -8.16 -10.25 6.63
CA TYR A 153 -8.39 -9.40 5.47
C TYR A 153 -7.07 -8.97 4.82
N ASP A 154 -6.79 -9.59 3.67
CA ASP A 154 -5.67 -9.23 2.82
C ASP A 154 -6.01 -8.00 1.99
N ILE A 155 -5.36 -6.88 2.34
CA ILE A 155 -5.52 -5.63 1.61
C ILE A 155 -4.75 -5.62 0.30
N SER A 156 -3.78 -6.50 0.07
CA SER A 156 -2.88 -6.44 -1.10
C SER A 156 -3.54 -6.92 -2.40
N ARG A 157 -4.48 -7.86 -2.30
CA ARG A 157 -5.06 -8.61 -3.43
C ARG A 157 -5.67 -7.80 -4.56
N GLU A 158 -6.22 -6.63 -4.27
CA GLU A 158 -6.97 -5.82 -5.25
C GLU A 158 -6.21 -4.55 -5.66
N TRP A 159 -4.97 -4.36 -5.17
CA TRP A 159 -4.17 -3.23 -5.60
C TRP A 159 -3.58 -3.47 -6.98
N PRO A 160 -3.53 -2.42 -7.81
CA PRO A 160 -2.74 -2.46 -9.01
C PRO A 160 -1.24 -2.62 -8.66
N MET A 161 -0.52 -3.45 -9.42
CA MET A 161 0.91 -3.70 -9.25
C MET A 161 1.73 -2.40 -9.20
N SER A 162 2.63 -2.28 -8.22
CA SER A 162 3.55 -1.15 -8.12
C SER A 162 4.76 -1.39 -9.02
N PHE A 163 5.48 -0.33 -9.35
CA PHE A 163 6.73 -0.48 -10.10
C PHE A 163 7.76 -1.34 -9.34
N THR A 164 7.83 -1.20 -8.01
CA THR A 164 8.73 -2.03 -7.19
C THR A 164 8.38 -3.50 -7.27
N GLU A 165 7.10 -3.86 -7.27
CA GLU A 165 6.66 -5.25 -7.46
C GLU A 165 6.96 -5.76 -8.86
N TYR A 166 6.79 -4.93 -9.88
CA TYR A 166 7.19 -5.28 -11.25
C TYR A 166 8.69 -5.56 -11.34
N LEU A 167 9.54 -4.67 -10.79
CA LEU A 167 10.99 -4.90 -10.79
C LEU A 167 11.37 -6.19 -10.07
N GLU A 168 10.67 -6.52 -9.00
CA GLU A 168 10.92 -7.76 -8.27
C GLU A 168 10.47 -8.99 -9.08
N SER A 169 9.33 -8.92 -9.79
CA SER A 169 8.90 -10.00 -10.68
C SER A 169 9.86 -10.20 -11.87
N GLU A 170 10.39 -9.12 -12.45
CA GLU A 170 11.38 -9.20 -13.53
C GLU A 170 12.68 -9.85 -13.06
N LYS A 171 13.18 -9.48 -11.87
CA LYS A 171 14.37 -10.12 -11.29
C LYS A 171 14.16 -11.62 -11.07
N GLN A 172 12.98 -12.01 -10.59
CA GLN A 172 12.64 -13.41 -10.38
C GLN A 172 12.54 -14.18 -11.70
N ALA A 173 11.93 -13.58 -12.73
CA ALA A 173 11.86 -14.17 -14.06
C ALA A 173 13.26 -14.42 -14.64
N LEU A 174 14.16 -13.44 -14.54
CA LEU A 174 15.55 -13.56 -14.99
C LEU A 174 16.32 -14.64 -14.23
N ALA A 175 16.11 -14.77 -12.92
CA ALA A 175 16.74 -15.81 -12.11
C ALA A 175 16.30 -17.23 -12.53
N LEU A 176 15.03 -17.40 -12.92
CA LEU A 176 14.47 -18.68 -13.38
C LEU A 176 14.90 -19.05 -14.80
N THR A 177 15.13 -18.07 -15.68
CA THR A 177 15.67 -18.32 -17.01
C THR A 177 17.18 -18.61 -16.97
N GLY A 178 17.93 -17.95 -16.08
CA GLY A 178 19.36 -18.19 -15.89
C GLY A 178 19.68 -19.56 -15.27
N SER A 179 18.77 -20.15 -14.49
CA SER A 179 18.95 -21.50 -13.94
C SER A 179 18.69 -22.63 -14.95
N ASN A 180 18.04 -22.35 -16.08
CA ASN A 180 17.74 -23.36 -17.11
C ASN A 180 18.82 -23.46 -18.20
N GLU A 181 19.87 -22.63 -18.16
CA GLU A 181 21.01 -22.70 -19.09
C GLU A 181 22.23 -23.46 -18.50
N GLU A 182 22.16 -23.96 -17.26
CA GLU A 182 23.23 -24.72 -16.60
C GLU A 182 22.99 -26.24 -16.46
N ASP A 183 21.91 -26.79 -17.01
CA ASP A 183 21.63 -28.25 -17.09
C ASP A 183 21.80 -28.81 -18.52
#